data_AF-J2H717-F1
#
_entry.id   AF-J2H717-F1
#
_cell.length_a   1.000
_cell.length_b   1.000
_cell.length_c   1.000
_cell.angle_alpha   90.00
_cell.angle_beta   90.00
_cell.angle_gamma   90.00
#
_symmetry.space_group_name_H-M   'P 1'
#
loop_
_entity.id
_entity.type
_entity.pdbx_description
1 polymer ?
#
loop_
_entity_poly.entity_id
_entity_poly.type
_entity_poly.pdbx_seq_one_letter_code
_entity_poly.pdbx_strand_id
1 'polypeptide(L)'
;MINPILNTDSYKTSHHLQYPPGATRVFSYVESRGGAHDATLFFGLQAILKSEFLTPVTTAHVDEAEDLLTAHGLPFNRAGWDLLVARHGGGL
;
A
#
# COMPACT_ATOMS: atom_id res chain seq x y z
N MET A 1 -10.97 -6.04 11.63
CA MET A 1 -10.65 -5.62 10.24
C MET A 1 -9.22 -5.10 10.27
N ILE A 2 -8.39 -5.49 9.32
CA ILE A 2 -7.00 -5.02 9.22
C ILE A 2 -7.00 -3.60 8.66
N ASN A 3 -6.19 -2.71 9.21
CA ASN A 3 -5.93 -1.38 8.65
C ASN A 3 -5.09 -1.53 7.37
N PRO A 4 -5.61 -1.15 6.18
CA PRO A 4 -4.91 -1.37 4.91
C PRO A 4 -3.55 -0.66 4.81
N ILE A 5 -3.37 0.45 5.53
CA ILE A 5 -2.12 1.23 5.52
C ILE A 5 -0.98 0.45 6.18
N LEU A 6 -1.30 -0.38 7.17
CA LEU A 6 -0.34 -1.14 7.98
C LEU A 6 -0.03 -2.52 7.38
N ASN A 7 -0.75 -2.94 6.33
CA ASN A 7 -0.52 -4.21 5.64
C ASN A 7 0.57 -4.08 4.55
N THR A 8 1.77 -3.64 4.97
CA THR A 8 2.92 -3.47 4.09
C THR A 8 4.22 -3.68 4.87
N ASP A 9 5.33 -3.93 4.18
CA ASP A 9 6.63 -3.91 4.82
C ASP A 9 6.95 -2.51 5.37
N SER A 10 7.51 -2.46 6.57
CA SER A 10 7.82 -1.23 7.31
C SER A 10 8.64 -0.22 6.51
N TYR A 11 9.64 -0.67 5.76
CA TYR A 11 10.49 0.21 4.96
C TYR A 11 9.75 0.96 3.85
N LYS A 12 8.60 0.42 3.35
CA LYS A 12 7.78 1.08 2.31
C LYS A 12 7.21 2.41 2.77
N THR A 13 7.00 2.60 4.07
CA THR A 13 6.48 3.85 4.64
C THR A 13 7.38 5.04 4.31
N SER A 14 8.70 4.81 4.16
CA SER A 14 9.69 5.83 3.82
C SER A 14 9.89 6.07 2.32
N HIS A 15 9.33 5.23 1.45
CA HIS A 15 9.61 5.28 0.01
C HIS A 15 9.15 6.58 -0.67
N HIS A 16 8.08 7.20 -0.15
CA HIS A 16 7.57 8.47 -0.68
C HIS A 16 8.62 9.61 -0.65
N LEU A 17 9.63 9.51 0.24
CA LEU A 17 10.75 10.44 0.34
C LEU A 17 11.94 10.07 -0.57
N GLN A 18 11.94 8.86 -1.14
CA GLN A 18 13.07 8.30 -1.87
C GLN A 18 12.88 8.33 -3.40
N TYR A 19 11.65 8.57 -3.87
CA TYR A 19 11.40 8.75 -5.30
C TYR A 19 12.09 10.01 -5.84
N PRO A 20 12.57 10.00 -7.10
CA PRO A 20 13.13 11.19 -7.72
C PRO A 20 12.14 12.38 -7.67
N PRO A 21 12.62 13.61 -7.41
CA PRO A 21 11.76 14.80 -7.42
C PRO A 21 10.98 14.94 -8.73
N GLY A 22 9.68 15.24 -8.62
CA GLY A 22 8.79 15.38 -9.78
C GLY A 22 8.26 14.06 -10.37
N ALA A 23 8.56 12.90 -9.77
CA ALA A 23 7.96 11.64 -10.17
C ALA A 23 6.43 11.66 -10.00
N THR A 24 5.70 11.39 -11.08
CA THR A 24 4.22 11.39 -11.09
C THR A 24 3.62 10.02 -11.37
N ARG A 25 4.44 9.04 -11.77
CA ARG A 25 4.00 7.70 -12.16
C ARG A 25 5.02 6.65 -11.72
N VAL A 26 4.50 5.54 -11.19
CA VAL A 26 5.27 4.33 -10.87
C VAL A 26 4.57 3.17 -11.58
N PHE A 27 5.32 2.33 -12.28
CA PHE A 27 4.83 1.12 -12.93
C PHE A 27 5.61 -0.08 -12.40
N SER A 28 4.87 -1.14 -12.03
CA SER A 28 5.42 -2.38 -11.50
C SER A 28 4.72 -3.57 -12.15
N TYR A 29 5.41 -4.70 -12.23
CA TYR A 29 4.84 -5.98 -12.67
C TYR A 29 5.28 -7.09 -11.73
N VAL A 30 4.58 -8.22 -11.78
CA VAL A 30 4.91 -9.43 -11.02
C VAL A 30 5.06 -10.60 -11.98
N GLU A 31 6.07 -11.43 -11.74
CA GLU A 31 6.32 -12.64 -12.50
C GLU A 31 6.92 -13.73 -11.60
N SER A 32 6.75 -14.98 -11.98
CA SER A 32 7.57 -16.09 -11.48
C SER A 32 8.82 -16.16 -12.37
N ARG A 33 9.97 -15.67 -11.89
CA ARG A 33 11.23 -15.57 -12.68
C ARG A 33 11.86 -16.93 -13.05
N GLY A 34 11.20 -18.05 -12.74
CA GLY A 34 11.72 -19.41 -12.83
C GLY A 34 11.89 -20.05 -11.44
N GLY A 35 12.01 -21.38 -11.39
CA GLY A 35 12.11 -22.12 -10.13
C GLY A 35 12.07 -23.63 -10.33
N ALA A 36 11.53 -24.36 -9.35
CA ALA A 36 11.42 -25.82 -9.39
C ALA A 36 10.43 -26.36 -10.45
N HIS A 37 9.64 -25.48 -11.09
CA HIS A 37 8.62 -25.84 -12.07
C HIS A 37 8.78 -25.00 -13.34
N ASP A 38 8.60 -25.66 -14.50
CA ASP A 38 8.74 -25.03 -15.82
C ASP A 38 7.59 -24.08 -16.17
N ALA A 39 6.46 -24.18 -15.47
CA ALA A 39 5.29 -23.34 -15.68
C ALA A 39 4.56 -23.05 -14.37
N THR A 40 3.83 -21.92 -14.33
CA THR A 40 3.00 -21.52 -13.18
C THR A 40 1.60 -21.17 -13.66
N LEU A 41 0.57 -21.71 -13.01
CA LEU A 41 -0.81 -21.29 -13.21
C LEU A 41 -1.04 -19.95 -12.50
N PHE A 42 -1.48 -18.94 -13.24
CA PHE A 42 -1.91 -17.68 -12.62
C PHE A 42 -3.32 -17.81 -12.03
N PHE A 43 -3.40 -17.88 -10.71
CA PHE A 43 -4.66 -17.98 -9.96
C PHE A 43 -4.52 -17.29 -8.59
N GLY A 44 -5.62 -16.75 -8.05
CA GLY A 44 -5.67 -16.17 -6.70
C GLY A 44 -5.77 -14.65 -6.61
N LEU A 45 -5.39 -13.90 -7.67
CA LEU A 45 -5.43 -12.43 -7.65
C LEU A 45 -6.82 -11.88 -7.26
N GLN A 46 -7.91 -12.45 -7.81
CA GLN A 46 -9.26 -11.99 -7.50
C GLN A 46 -9.63 -12.12 -6.01
N ALA A 47 -9.12 -13.15 -5.32
CA ALA A 47 -9.35 -13.31 -3.89
C ALA A 47 -8.64 -12.20 -3.09
N ILE A 48 -7.38 -11.91 -3.43
CA ILE A 48 -6.59 -10.83 -2.83
C ILE A 48 -7.27 -9.47 -3.07
N LEU A 49 -7.72 -9.20 -4.29
CA LEU A 49 -8.44 -7.95 -4.58
C LEU A 49 -9.69 -7.79 -3.69
N LYS A 50 -10.45 -8.88 -3.51
CA LYS A 50 -11.66 -8.88 -2.68
C LYS A 50 -11.38 -8.71 -1.19
N SER A 51 -10.32 -9.34 -0.67
CA SER A 51 -10.02 -9.30 0.77
C SER A 51 -9.25 -8.06 1.19
N GLU A 52 -8.29 -7.60 0.38
CA GLU A 52 -7.34 -6.55 0.78
C GLU A 52 -7.65 -5.18 0.15
N PHE A 53 -8.23 -5.13 -1.05
CA PHE A 53 -8.30 -3.90 -1.84
C PHE A 53 -9.71 -3.31 -2.01
N LEU A 54 -10.77 -4.02 -1.59
CA LEU A 54 -12.14 -3.50 -1.65
C LEU A 54 -12.54 -2.64 -0.45
N THR A 55 -11.72 -2.59 0.60
CA THR A 55 -12.00 -1.80 1.81
C THR A 55 -11.41 -0.39 1.64
N PRO A 56 -12.23 0.67 1.63
CA PRO A 56 -11.72 2.04 1.55
C PRO A 56 -10.90 2.41 2.80
N VAL A 57 -9.86 3.20 2.60
CA VAL A 57 -9.11 3.86 3.67
C VAL A 57 -9.98 4.94 4.31
N THR A 58 -9.95 5.04 5.63
CA THR A 58 -10.73 6.02 6.40
C THR A 58 -9.79 6.94 7.17
N THR A 59 -10.28 8.11 7.61
CA THR A 59 -9.49 8.99 8.50
C THR A 59 -9.03 8.26 9.76
N ALA A 60 -9.86 7.38 10.33
CA ALA A 60 -9.47 6.57 11.49
C ALA A 60 -8.31 5.61 11.20
N HIS A 61 -8.25 5.04 9.99
CA HIS A 61 -7.09 4.24 9.56
C HIS A 61 -5.82 5.10 9.47
N VAL A 62 -5.95 6.35 8.98
CA VAL A 62 -4.82 7.28 8.86
C VAL A 62 -4.29 7.67 10.23
N ASP A 63 -5.18 8.03 11.15
CA ASP A 63 -4.81 8.41 12.52
C ASP A 63 -4.12 7.26 13.27
N GLU A 64 -4.69 6.04 13.22
CA GLU A 64 -4.08 4.85 13.81
C GLU A 64 -2.71 4.54 13.21
N ALA A 65 -2.57 4.65 11.89
CA ALA A 65 -1.31 4.36 11.21
C ALA A 65 -0.22 5.38 11.53
N GLU A 66 -0.58 6.66 11.65
CA GLU A 66 0.34 7.73 12.06
C GLU A 66 0.89 7.47 13.46
N ASP A 67 0.02 7.14 14.41
CA ASP A 67 0.40 6.85 15.79
C ASP A 67 1.35 5.65 15.87
N LEU A 68 0.99 4.53 15.23
CA LEU A 68 1.78 3.31 15.27
C LEU A 68 3.12 3.45 14.54
N LEU A 69 3.15 4.06 13.36
CA LEU A 69 4.39 4.20 12.58
C LEU A 69 5.34 5.22 13.19
N THR A 70 4.81 6.31 13.76
CA THR A 70 5.61 7.29 14.51
C THR A 70 6.23 6.65 15.75
N ALA A 71 5.46 5.88 16.52
CA ALA A 71 5.98 5.12 17.66
C ALA A 71 7.03 4.07 17.24
N HIS A 72 6.89 3.50 16.05
CA HIS A 72 7.87 2.60 15.44
C HIS A 72 9.12 3.32 14.87
N GLY A 73 9.17 4.65 14.93
CA GLY A 73 10.31 5.45 14.46
C GLY A 73 10.40 5.60 12.94
N LEU A 74 9.28 5.45 12.22
CA LEU A 74 9.20 5.56 10.77
C LEU A 74 8.53 6.85 10.32
N PRO A 75 8.89 7.38 9.14
CA PRO A 75 8.16 8.50 8.54
C PRO A 75 6.77 8.06 8.08
N PHE A 76 5.81 8.98 8.13
CA PHE A 76 4.44 8.74 7.70
C PHE A 76 3.96 9.81 6.71
N ASN A 77 3.41 9.39 5.58
CA ASN A 77 2.90 10.30 4.53
C ASN A 77 1.44 10.70 4.81
N ARG A 78 1.20 11.42 5.91
CA ARG A 78 -0.14 11.87 6.32
C ARG A 78 -0.87 12.60 5.19
N ALA A 79 -0.21 13.58 4.58
CA ALA A 79 -0.78 14.40 3.51
C ALA A 79 -1.20 13.58 2.28
N GLY A 80 -0.42 12.56 1.91
CA GLY A 80 -0.77 11.66 0.80
C GLY A 80 -2.02 10.83 1.09
N TRP A 81 -2.14 10.31 2.32
CA TRP A 81 -3.31 9.54 2.74
C TRP A 81 -4.57 10.40 2.87
N ASP A 82 -4.46 11.59 3.47
CA ASP A 82 -5.59 12.53 3.55
C ASP A 82 -6.08 12.94 2.16
N LEU A 83 -5.17 13.12 1.19
CA LEU A 83 -5.54 13.41 -0.20
C LEU A 83 -6.33 12.25 -0.83
N LEU A 84 -5.95 11.00 -0.59
CA LEU A 84 -6.70 9.82 -1.07
C LEU A 84 -8.12 9.82 -0.49
N VAL A 85 -8.27 10.06 0.82
CA VAL A 85 -9.58 10.10 1.49
C VAL A 85 -10.43 11.24 0.94
N ALA A 86 -9.89 12.46 0.91
CA ALA A 86 -10.62 13.66 0.50
C ALA A 86 -11.00 13.64 -0.99
N ARG A 87 -10.11 13.17 -1.86
CA ARG A 87 -10.32 13.22 -3.31
C ARG A 87 -11.06 12.00 -3.86
N HIS A 88 -10.86 10.82 -3.26
CA HIS A 88 -11.35 9.56 -3.81
C HIS A 88 -12.19 8.74 -2.81
N GLY A 89 -12.55 9.31 -1.66
CA GLY A 89 -13.35 8.61 -0.65
C GLY A 89 -12.63 7.42 -0.03
N GLY A 90 -11.30 7.39 -0.09
CA GLY A 90 -10.49 6.31 0.47
C GLY A 90 -10.32 5.08 -0.44
N GLY A 91 -10.95 5.07 -1.61
CA GLY A 91 -10.79 4.03 -2.63
C GLY A 91 -10.23 4.60 -3.93
N LEU A 92 -10.03 3.75 -4.94
CA LEU A 92 -9.79 4.14 -6.33
C LEU A 92 -10.85 3.50 -7.22
#